data_AF-A0A3P9H105-F1
#
_entry.id   AF-A0A3P9H105-F1
#
_cell.length_a   1.000
_cell.length_b   1.000
_cell.length_c   1.000
_cell.angle_alpha   90.00
_cell.angle_beta   90.00
_cell.angle_gamma   90.00
#
_symmetry.space_group_name_H-M   'P 1'
#
loop_
_entity.id
_entity.type
_entity.pdbx_description
1 polymer ?
#
loop_
_entity_poly.entity_id
_entity_poly.type
_entity_poly.pdbx_seq_one_letter_code
_entity_poly.pdbx_strand_id
1 'polypeptide(L)'
;MAEHALSQELLCPEGGRSLSYLRHLAKLQLYNFSKPLTYEQDADVWALNGHRHYLQGAFTEAKESYEWSLNILKNPSDSHIVFLRLGSIYLMQEKLQELEEAEDALMEANHLNAENAEVWAYLSLICLKVSKQLQHIIIKKYIQSIETESFNNPL
;
A
#
# COMPACT_ATOMS: atom_id res chain seq x y z
N MET A 1 4.63 8.57 21.56
CA MET A 1 5.60 8.15 20.52
C MET A 1 4.95 8.05 19.14
N ALA A 2 3.74 7.48 18.98
CA ALA A 2 3.01 7.48 17.70
C ALA A 2 2.66 8.89 17.17
N GLU A 3 2.36 9.86 18.05
CA GLU A 3 2.09 11.26 17.64
C GLU A 3 3.34 11.97 17.08
N HIS A 4 4.53 11.60 17.55
CA HIS A 4 5.78 12.20 17.11
C HIS A 4 6.26 11.60 15.78
N ALA A 5 5.99 10.31 15.54
CA ALA A 5 6.22 9.66 14.26
C ALA A 5 5.28 10.21 13.17
N LEU A 6 3.99 10.43 13.48
CA LEU A 6 3.03 11.05 12.57
C LEU A 6 3.37 12.50 12.19
N SER A 7 3.96 13.24 13.14
CA SER A 7 4.34 14.63 12.89
C SER A 7 5.51 14.76 11.91
N GLN A 8 6.32 13.71 11.74
CA GLN A 8 7.52 13.72 10.90
C GLN A 8 7.24 13.36 9.43
N GLU A 9 6.20 12.56 9.15
CA GLU A 9 5.82 12.21 7.76
C GLU A 9 5.02 13.29 7.01
N LEU A 10 4.37 14.22 7.72
CA LEU A 10 3.37 15.14 7.13
C LEU A 10 3.68 16.62 7.30
N LEU A 11 4.94 16.97 7.59
CA LEU A 11 5.45 18.33 7.42
C LEU A 11 5.64 18.62 5.92
N CYS A 12 4.53 18.80 5.19
CA CYS A 12 4.60 19.60 3.97
C CYS A 12 5.06 21.02 4.36
N PRO A 13 5.98 21.63 3.60
CA PRO A 13 6.59 22.91 3.96
C PRO A 13 5.59 24.08 4.01
N GLU A 14 4.42 23.97 3.37
CA GLU A 14 3.37 24.98 3.44
C GLU A 14 2.18 24.58 4.34
N GLY A 15 2.32 24.80 5.65
CA GLY A 15 1.22 25.32 6.47
C GLY A 15 0.12 24.36 6.93
N GLY A 16 0.39 23.67 8.05
CA GLY A 16 -0.64 23.25 9.01
C GLY A 16 -1.23 21.85 8.82
N ARG A 17 -1.82 21.34 9.91
CA ARG A 17 -2.53 20.06 9.98
C ARG A 17 -3.50 19.95 8.80
N SER A 18 -3.22 19.07 7.84
CA SER A 18 -4.10 18.87 6.68
C SER A 18 -5.54 18.62 7.15
N LEU A 19 -6.52 19.21 6.47
CA LEU A 19 -7.95 19.04 6.78
C LEU A 19 -8.34 17.54 6.82
N SER A 20 -7.68 16.73 6.00
CA SER A 20 -7.82 15.27 6.01
C SER A 20 -7.35 14.66 7.33
N TYR A 21 -6.20 15.08 7.88
CA TYR A 21 -5.70 14.63 9.18
C TYR A 21 -6.66 14.99 10.32
N LEU A 22 -7.14 16.24 10.37
CA LEU A 22 -8.11 16.65 11.41
C LEU A 22 -9.43 15.88 11.28
N ARG A 23 -9.87 15.58 10.06
CA ARG A 23 -11.07 14.77 9.82
C ARG A 23 -10.89 13.32 10.29
N HIS A 24 -9.76 12.69 9.97
CA HIS A 24 -9.46 11.32 10.39
C HIS A 24 -9.24 11.22 11.91
N LEU A 25 -8.52 12.19 12.50
CA LEU A 25 -8.33 12.27 13.95
C LEU A 25 -9.66 12.49 14.68
N ALA A 26 -10.51 13.38 14.18
CA ALA A 26 -11.83 13.61 14.73
C ALA A 26 -12.71 12.35 14.63
N LYS A 27 -12.71 11.65 13.49
CA LYS A 27 -13.42 10.37 13.33
C LYS A 27 -12.91 9.31 14.32
N LEU A 28 -11.58 9.19 14.47
CA LEU A 28 -10.95 8.23 15.39
C LEU A 28 -11.27 8.55 16.86
N GLN A 29 -11.22 9.81 17.25
CA GLN A 29 -11.58 10.25 18.60
C GLN A 29 -13.07 10.00 18.86
N LEU A 30 -13.95 10.40 17.94
CA LEU A 30 -15.39 10.19 18.06
C LEU A 30 -15.76 8.70 18.11
N TYR A 31 -15.03 7.85 17.39
CA TYR A 31 -15.16 6.40 17.43
C TYR A 31 -14.73 5.81 18.79
N ASN A 32 -13.59 6.25 19.35
CA ASN A 32 -13.12 5.82 20.67
C ASN A 32 -14.09 6.19 21.81
N PHE A 33 -14.91 7.23 21.64
CA PHE A 33 -15.81 7.71 22.70
C PHE A 33 -17.25 7.18 22.64
N SER A 34 -17.71 6.57 21.53
CA SER A 34 -19.16 6.53 21.27
C SER A 34 -19.91 5.18 21.27
N LYS A 35 -19.34 3.96 21.19
CA LYS A 35 -20.18 2.73 21.28
C LYS A 35 -19.45 1.38 21.46
N PRO A 36 -20.13 0.38 22.06
CA PRO A 36 -19.65 -0.99 22.20
C PRO A 36 -19.74 -1.78 20.89
N LEU A 37 -18.90 -2.81 20.77
CA LEU A 37 -18.62 -3.61 19.58
C LEU A 37 -19.86 -4.30 18.98
N THR A 38 -20.31 -3.86 17.82
CA THR A 38 -20.94 -4.75 16.80
C THR A 38 -20.11 -4.59 15.53
N TYR A 39 -19.11 -5.45 15.38
CA TYR A 39 -17.77 -5.07 14.91
C TYR A 39 -17.42 -5.46 13.48
N GLU A 40 -18.27 -6.17 12.73
CA GLU A 40 -17.78 -6.89 11.54
C GLU A 40 -18.30 -6.38 10.18
N GLN A 41 -19.31 -5.50 10.14
CA GLN A 41 -20.02 -5.18 8.88
C GLN A 41 -19.81 -3.76 8.34
N ASP A 42 -19.00 -2.92 8.99
CA ASP A 42 -18.77 -1.55 8.52
C ASP A 42 -17.37 -1.40 7.91
N ALA A 43 -17.33 -1.16 6.60
CA ALA A 43 -16.10 -0.93 5.85
C ALA A 43 -15.28 0.26 6.38
N ASP A 44 -15.94 1.32 6.84
CA ASP A 44 -15.23 2.51 7.37
C ASP A 44 -14.53 2.19 8.69
N VAL A 45 -15.08 1.29 9.50
CA VAL A 45 -14.46 0.84 10.76
C VAL A 45 -13.21 0.02 10.48
N TRP A 46 -13.28 -0.92 9.54
CA TRP A 46 -12.13 -1.71 9.10
C TRP A 46 -11.04 -0.84 8.49
N ALA A 47 -11.40 0.15 7.65
CA ALA A 47 -10.45 1.09 7.06
C ALA A 47 -9.74 1.95 8.13
N LEU A 48 -10.48 2.43 9.14
CA LEU A 48 -9.90 3.18 10.26
C LEU A 48 -8.99 2.32 11.13
N ASN A 49 -9.35 1.05 11.35
CA ASN A 49 -8.48 0.12 12.08
C ASN A 49 -7.19 -0.17 11.32
N GLY A 50 -7.29 -0.40 10.00
CA GLY A 50 -6.13 -0.56 9.13
C GLY A 50 -5.21 0.65 9.16
N HIS A 51 -5.79 1.86 9.15
CA HIS A 51 -5.00 3.09 9.25
C HIS A 51 -4.29 3.24 10.60
N ARG A 52 -4.95 2.86 11.69
CA ARG A 52 -4.30 2.83 13.01
C ARG A 52 -3.09 1.89 13.01
N HIS A 53 -3.23 0.67 12.50
CA HIS A 53 -2.14 -0.29 12.43
C HIS A 53 -1.01 0.18 11.50
N TYR A 54 -1.35 0.77 10.34
CA TYR A 54 -0.38 1.33 9.40
C TYR A 54 0.51 2.37 10.08
N LEU A 55 -0.11 3.30 10.82
CA LEU A 55 0.59 4.36 11.55
C LEU A 55 1.44 3.83 12.72
N GLN A 56 1.15 2.63 13.20
CA GLN A 56 1.94 1.93 14.22
C GLN A 56 3.07 1.10 13.62
N GLY A 57 3.15 0.99 12.29
CA GLY A 57 4.09 0.12 11.58
C GLY A 57 3.69 -1.37 11.59
N ALA A 58 2.49 -1.70 12.08
CA ALA A 58 1.94 -3.07 12.09
C ALA A 58 1.32 -3.38 10.72
N PHE A 59 2.17 -3.54 9.70
CA PHE A 59 1.73 -3.61 8.29
C PHE A 59 0.92 -4.87 7.94
N THR A 60 1.13 -5.97 8.66
CA THR A 60 0.35 -7.21 8.49
C THR A 60 -1.10 -7.01 8.88
N GLU A 61 -1.35 -6.49 10.08
CA GLU A 61 -2.69 -6.20 10.61
C GLU A 61 -3.36 -5.04 9.86
N ALA A 62 -2.56 -4.08 9.39
CA ALA A 62 -3.04 -3.00 8.54
C ALA A 62 -3.59 -3.53 7.22
N LYS A 63 -2.82 -4.40 6.54
CA LYS A 63 -3.21 -5.06 5.29
C LYS A 63 -4.51 -5.82 5.44
N GLU A 64 -4.59 -6.72 6.41
CA GLU A 64 -5.80 -7.51 6.66
C GLU A 64 -7.01 -6.61 6.86
N SER A 65 -6.89 -5.58 7.71
CA SER A 65 -7.99 -4.64 7.97
C SER A 65 -8.42 -3.88 6.71
N TYR A 66 -7.48 -3.50 5.84
CA TYR A 66 -7.80 -2.84 4.58
C TYR A 66 -8.47 -3.78 3.57
N GLU A 67 -7.98 -5.01 3.42
CA GLU A 67 -8.59 -6.03 2.56
C GLU A 67 -10.03 -6.34 3.01
N TRP A 68 -10.25 -6.50 4.32
CA TRP A 68 -11.59 -6.67 4.89
C TRP A 68 -12.50 -5.49 4.61
N SER A 69 -11.99 -4.25 4.70
CA SER A 69 -12.78 -3.05 4.42
C SER A 69 -13.30 -3.00 2.97
N LEU A 70 -12.53 -3.53 2.02
CA LEU A 70 -12.87 -3.55 0.60
C LEU A 70 -13.75 -4.76 0.20
N ASN A 71 -13.71 -5.84 0.99
CA ASN A 71 -14.52 -7.04 0.75
C ASN A 71 -15.99 -6.87 1.20
N ILE A 72 -16.28 -5.86 2.02
CA ILE A 72 -17.65 -5.56 2.45
C ILE A 72 -18.42 -4.92 1.28
N LEU A 73 -19.69 -5.32 1.10
CA LEU A 73 -20.61 -4.89 0.02
C LEU A 73 -20.69 -3.38 -0.23
N LYS A 74 -20.34 -2.57 0.77
CA LYS A 74 -20.25 -1.12 0.66
C LYS A 74 -18.79 -0.71 0.84
N ASN A 75 -18.21 -0.15 -0.21
CA ASN A 75 -16.86 0.42 -0.16
C ASN A 75 -16.74 1.49 0.95
N PRO A 76 -15.57 1.60 1.58
CA PRO A 76 -15.31 2.63 2.56
C PRO A 76 -15.44 4.03 1.94
N SER A 77 -15.89 5.00 2.73
CA SER A 77 -16.06 6.39 2.31
C SER A 77 -14.73 7.02 1.85
N ASP A 78 -13.61 6.53 2.36
CA ASP A 78 -12.26 7.00 2.05
C ASP A 78 -11.46 5.94 1.24
N SER A 79 -12.08 5.24 0.27
CA SER A 79 -11.41 4.18 -0.53
C SER A 79 -10.06 4.57 -1.12
N HIS A 80 -9.88 5.83 -1.54
CA HIS A 80 -8.61 6.29 -2.10
C HIS A 80 -7.43 6.07 -1.13
N ILE A 81 -7.61 6.41 0.16
CA ILE A 81 -6.54 6.25 1.14
C ILE A 81 -6.29 4.78 1.47
N VAL A 82 -7.34 3.95 1.45
CA VAL A 82 -7.25 2.52 1.66
C VAL A 82 -6.40 1.87 0.56
N PHE A 83 -6.74 2.13 -0.70
CA PHE A 83 -6.00 1.61 -1.85
C PHE A 83 -4.55 2.10 -1.89
N LEU A 84 -4.30 3.39 -1.64
CA LEU A 84 -2.94 3.95 -1.58
C LEU A 84 -2.08 3.26 -0.51
N ARG A 85 -2.63 3.10 0.70
CA ARG A 85 -1.89 2.50 1.82
C ARG A 85 -1.70 1.00 1.60
N LEU A 86 -2.71 0.30 1.11
CA LEU A 86 -2.62 -1.12 0.77
C LEU A 86 -1.56 -1.38 -0.32
N GLY A 87 -1.56 -0.59 -1.39
CA GLY A 87 -0.54 -0.65 -2.44
C GLY A 87 0.88 -0.42 -1.92
N SER A 88 1.06 0.54 -1.01
CA SER A 88 2.37 0.77 -0.36
C SER A 88 2.80 -0.42 0.52
N ILE A 89 1.88 -1.08 1.22
CA ILE A 89 2.19 -2.27 2.02
C ILE A 89 2.66 -3.42 1.14
N TYR A 90 1.93 -3.73 0.06
CA TYR A 90 2.31 -4.76 -0.88
C TYR A 90 3.69 -4.48 -1.50
N LEU A 91 3.96 -3.22 -1.86
CA LEU A 91 5.25 -2.81 -2.40
C LEU A 91 6.43 -3.02 -1.42
N MET A 92 6.19 -2.84 -0.12
CA MET A 92 7.17 -3.06 0.95
C MET A 92 7.46 -4.54 1.21
N GLN A 93 6.51 -5.44 0.90
CA GLN A 93 6.70 -6.88 1.09
C GLN A 93 7.57 -7.51 -0.01
N GLU A 94 7.82 -6.77 -1.11
CA GLU A 94 8.81 -7.03 -2.19
C GLU A 94 8.73 -8.40 -2.88
N LYS A 95 7.62 -9.14 -2.74
CA LYS A 95 7.39 -10.37 -3.50
C LYS A 95 6.83 -10.03 -4.87
N LEU A 96 7.19 -10.85 -5.87
CA LEU A 96 6.77 -10.67 -7.25
C LEU A 96 5.25 -10.64 -7.42
N GLN A 97 4.55 -11.55 -6.73
CA GLN A 97 3.10 -11.59 -6.73
C GLN A 97 2.53 -10.28 -6.14
N GLU A 98 3.06 -9.86 -4.98
CA GLU A 98 2.65 -8.62 -4.29
C GLU A 98 2.96 -7.35 -5.08
N LEU A 99 3.84 -7.37 -6.08
CA LEU A 99 4.01 -6.21 -6.97
C LEU A 99 2.82 -6.01 -7.90
N GLU A 100 2.16 -7.09 -8.35
CA GLU A 100 0.95 -7.03 -9.17
C GLU A 100 -0.21 -6.50 -8.33
N GLU A 101 -0.41 -7.05 -7.12
CA GLU A 101 -1.44 -6.55 -6.21
C GLU A 101 -1.17 -5.09 -5.77
N ALA A 102 0.10 -4.69 -5.64
CA ALA A 102 0.46 -3.30 -5.41
C ALA A 102 0.07 -2.39 -6.59
N GLU A 103 0.34 -2.82 -7.82
CA GLU A 103 0.02 -2.07 -9.04
C GLU A 103 -1.49 -1.88 -9.16
N ASP A 104 -2.27 -2.95 -9.01
CA ASP A 104 -3.73 -2.90 -9.08
C ASP A 104 -4.31 -1.95 -8.03
N ALA A 105 -3.88 -2.07 -6.77
CA ALA A 105 -4.34 -1.19 -5.70
C ALA A 105 -3.97 0.28 -5.99
N LEU A 106 -2.77 0.56 -6.51
CA LEU A 106 -2.35 1.92 -6.84
C LEU A 106 -3.08 2.48 -8.07
N MET A 107 -3.44 1.63 -9.04
CA MET A 107 -4.28 2.04 -10.16
C MET A 107 -5.69 2.42 -9.71
N GLU A 108 -6.30 1.65 -8.79
CA GLU A 108 -7.58 2.02 -8.18
C GLU A 108 -7.47 3.33 -7.38
N ALA A 109 -6.38 3.54 -6.65
CA ALA A 109 -6.11 4.81 -5.99
C ALA A 109 -6.03 5.98 -7.00
N ASN A 110 -5.35 5.78 -8.13
CA ASN A 110 -5.20 6.76 -9.21
C ASN A 110 -6.55 7.09 -9.86
N HIS A 111 -7.40 6.08 -10.10
CA HIS A 111 -8.74 6.27 -10.64
C HIS A 111 -9.61 7.15 -9.72
N LEU A 112 -9.46 7.01 -8.40
CA LEU A 112 -10.19 7.81 -7.42
C LEU A 112 -9.63 9.23 -7.26
N ASN A 113 -8.32 9.41 -7.44
CA ASN A 113 -7.67 10.73 -7.40
C ASN A 113 -6.37 10.73 -8.21
N ALA A 114 -6.46 11.14 -9.46
CA ALA A 114 -5.34 11.16 -10.40
C ALA A 114 -4.31 12.26 -10.14
N GLU A 115 -4.65 13.26 -9.30
CA GLU A 115 -3.76 14.37 -8.95
C GLU A 115 -2.82 14.02 -7.78
N ASN A 116 -2.99 12.84 -7.16
CA ASN A 116 -2.16 12.43 -6.05
C ASN A 116 -0.74 12.02 -6.52
N ALA A 117 0.23 12.90 -6.30
CA ALA A 117 1.63 12.68 -6.65
C ALA A 117 2.25 11.45 -5.95
N GLU A 118 1.77 11.06 -4.77
CA GLU A 118 2.25 9.88 -4.04
C GLU A 118 1.94 8.60 -4.82
N VAL A 119 0.76 8.51 -5.44
CA VAL A 119 0.36 7.37 -6.28
C VAL A 119 1.30 7.23 -7.49
N TRP A 120 1.56 8.34 -8.18
CA TRP A 120 2.48 8.35 -9.32
C TRP A 120 3.91 7.97 -8.96
N ALA A 121 4.38 8.40 -7.78
CA ALA A 121 5.70 8.01 -7.28
C ALA A 121 5.78 6.49 -7.07
N TYR A 122 4.77 5.87 -6.46
CA TYR A 122 4.76 4.42 -6.26
C TYR A 122 4.61 3.63 -7.57
N LEU A 123 3.74 4.05 -8.50
CA LEU A 123 3.61 3.41 -9.82
C LEU A 123 4.94 3.47 -10.60
N SER A 124 5.64 4.61 -10.52
CA SER A 124 6.98 4.75 -11.11
C SER A 124 7.99 3.78 -10.47
N LEU A 125 7.93 3.60 -9.15
CA LEU A 125 8.80 2.66 -8.44
C LEU A 125 8.51 1.20 -8.82
N ILE A 126 7.25 0.81 -9.00
CA ILE A 126 6.86 -0.52 -9.49
C ILE A 126 7.45 -0.76 -10.87
N CYS A 127 7.27 0.18 -11.81
CA CYS A 127 7.82 0.08 -13.16
C CYS A 127 9.34 -0.15 -13.17
N LEU A 128 10.07 0.56 -12.31
CA LEU A 128 11.52 0.36 -12.14
C LEU A 128 11.87 -1.01 -11.56
N LYS A 129 11.12 -1.50 -10.57
CA LYS A 129 11.35 -2.81 -9.94
C LYS A 129 11.10 -3.96 -10.92
N VAL A 130 9.97 -3.93 -11.63
CA VAL A 130 9.61 -4.94 -12.64
C VAL A 130 10.66 -4.98 -13.76
N SER A 131 11.08 -3.80 -14.25
CA SER A 131 12.13 -3.70 -15.28
C SER A 131 13.44 -4.36 -14.85
N LYS A 132 13.90 -4.11 -13.62
CA LYS A 132 15.14 -4.72 -13.08
C LYS A 132 15.02 -6.25 -12.97
N GLN A 133 13.87 -6.75 -12.52
CA GLN A 133 13.66 -8.20 -12.39
C GLN A 133 13.60 -8.90 -13.75
N LEU A 134 12.97 -8.30 -14.76
CA LEU A 134 12.97 -8.81 -16.13
C LEU A 134 14.39 -8.92 -16.68
N GLN A 135 15.21 -7.90 -16.49
CA GLN A 135 16.63 -7.92 -16.89
C GLN A 135 17.37 -9.08 -16.21
N HIS A 136 17.19 -9.26 -14.90
CA HIS A 136 17.82 -10.36 -14.16
C HIS A 136 17.40 -11.75 -14.68
N ILE A 137 16.11 -11.93 -14.98
CA ILE A 137 15.58 -13.19 -15.54
C ILE A 137 16.18 -13.48 -16.93
N ILE A 138 16.25 -12.46 -17.80
CA ILE A 138 16.82 -12.60 -19.14
C ILE A 138 18.30 -12.99 -19.06
N ILE A 139 19.08 -12.28 -18.23
CA ILE A 139 20.51 -12.56 -18.04
C ILE A 139 20.72 -13.99 -17.53
N LYS A 140 19.92 -14.43 -16.54
CA LYS A 140 20.01 -15.79 -16.00
C LYS A 140 19.74 -16.86 -17.05
N LYS A 141 18.72 -16.66 -17.89
CA LYS A 141 18.40 -17.58 -19.01
C LYS A 141 19.54 -17.64 -20.03
N TYR A 142 20.15 -16.49 -20.34
CA TYR A 142 21.27 -16.39 -21.27
C TYR A 142 22.53 -17.09 -20.76
N ILE A 143 22.85 -16.94 -19.47
CA ILE A 143 23.98 -17.64 -18.85
C ILE A 143 23.75 -19.16 -18.90
N GLN A 144 22.53 -19.60 -18.56
CA GLN A 144 22.18 -21.02 -18.59
C GLN A 144 22.30 -21.62 -20.00
N SER A 145 21.93 -20.89 -21.06
CA SER A 145 22.10 -21.38 -22.43
C SER A 145 23.58 -21.57 -22.79
N ILE A 146 24.44 -20.61 -22.43
CA ILE A 146 25.90 -20.70 -22.67
C ILE A 146 26.48 -21.93 -21.94
N GLU A 147 26.12 -22.12 -20.68
CA GLU A 147 26.57 -23.28 -19.91
C GLU A 147 26.16 -24.59 -20.59
N THR A 148 24.89 -24.73 -21.00
CA THR A 148 24.42 -25.95 -21.68
C THR A 148 25.09 -26.21 -23.05
N GLU A 149 25.43 -25.16 -23.80
CA GLU A 149 26.17 -25.28 -25.06
C GLU A 149 27.62 -25.75 -24.83
N SER A 150 28.27 -25.25 -23.76
CA SER A 150 29.63 -25.67 -23.39
C SER A 150 29.72 -27.13 -22.92
N PHE A 151 28.68 -27.65 -22.27
CA PHE A 151 28.61 -29.06 -21.84
C PHE A 151 28.33 -30.02 -23.00
N ASN A 152 27.59 -29.59 -24.02
CA ASN A 152 27.24 -30.43 -25.17
C ASN A 152 28.32 -30.49 -26.26
N ASN A 153 29.39 -29.71 -26.14
CA ASN A 153 30.49 -29.68 -27.10
C ASN A 153 31.87 -29.64 -26.38
N PRO A 154 32.24 -30.71 -25.64
CA PRO A 154 33.55 -30.77 -25.01
C PRO A 154 34.62 -30.96 -26.08
N LEU A 155 35.65 -30.10 -26.05
CA LEU A 155 36.85 -30.18 -26.89
C LEU A 155 37.59 -31.52 -26.75
#